data_AF-A0A7C5J389-F1
#
_entry.id   AF-A0A7C5J389-F1
#
_cell.length_a   1.000
_cell.length_b   1.000
_cell.length_c   1.000
_cell.angle_alpha   90.00
_cell.angle_beta   90.00
_cell.angle_gamma   90.00
#
_symmetry.space_group_name_H-M   'P 1'
#
loop_
_entity.id
_entity.type
_entity.pdbx_description
1 polymer ?
#
loop_
_entity_poly.entity_id
_entity_poly.type
_entity_poly.pdbx_seq_one_letter_code
_entity_poly.pdbx_strand_id
1 'polypeptide(L)'
;MSHSLPQHHLHGEGQSDARADRHEAAAHQIAHAIRQVPRWLVHERSPRKGLDIRPQVAPTGKRRRKLLRSAKGHWPPAVHPVVTIACHRLSSPPVQETQPVVLVVDDEAMVRRAFTRVLGGSGFGVVTAANGKQALDVLRAHPVAAVVSDISMPDMNGIELLRAIHAIDRHMPVVLATGEPTIDSAAEAIEHGALKYLRKPITPAELIQAAQAAVDIGREKYDTAVETQRREQLLAHKQRDFDSAVEQLWMAFQPIVRWSTKTVFGYEALLRTDHEPMRSPLTFLETAEQLTHIEELGRAVRRRIATDSLAAPHGSQLFVNLHPHDLLDDELLDPAAPLTRIAKSVVLEVTERASLDRLDHVRERIRCLREAGFRIAIDDLGAGYASLSAIALVEPEVVKLDMSLVRDIHQTPTKQRLVRAMTSLSRELGALVVAEGVENDEERMCLVDLGCDLLQGYHFARPSRGFVPWPTKQ
;
A
#
# COMPACT_ATOMS: atom_id res chain seq x y z
N MET A 1 -57.02 -16.14 35.22
CA MET A 1 -57.02 -14.80 35.87
C MET A 1 -55.56 -14.40 36.01
N SER A 2 -54.94 -13.74 35.02
CA SER A 2 -55.09 -12.35 34.57
C SER A 2 -54.02 -11.44 35.17
N HIS A 3 -53.05 -11.07 34.31
CA HIS A 3 -52.16 -9.88 34.27
C HIS A 3 -51.18 -9.67 35.45
N SER A 4 -49.92 -9.24 35.28
CA SER A 4 -49.42 -8.18 34.39
C SER A 4 -47.89 -8.30 34.14
N LEU A 5 -47.46 -7.92 32.93
CA LEU A 5 -46.06 -7.64 32.54
C LEU A 5 -45.53 -6.33 33.16
N PRO A 6 -44.20 -6.14 33.18
CA PRO A 6 -43.65 -4.91 32.63
C PRO A 6 -42.53 -5.15 31.60
N GLN A 7 -42.38 -4.14 30.75
CA GLN A 7 -41.72 -4.08 29.46
C GLN A 7 -40.19 -4.08 29.52
N HIS A 8 -39.59 -4.71 28.50
CA HIS A 8 -38.22 -4.53 28.04
C HIS A 8 -37.99 -3.10 27.50
N HIS A 9 -36.88 -2.48 27.89
CA HIS A 9 -36.23 -1.44 27.09
C HIS A 9 -34.89 -1.98 26.56
N LEU A 10 -34.81 -2.07 25.24
CA LEU A 10 -33.63 -2.35 24.44
C LEU A 10 -32.66 -1.15 24.52
N HIS A 11 -31.42 -1.40 24.93
CA HIS A 11 -30.24 -0.57 24.63
C HIS A 11 -29.16 -1.52 24.14
N GLY A 12 -29.07 -1.67 22.83
CA GLY A 12 -28.14 -2.57 22.19
C GLY A 12 -28.05 -2.23 20.72
N GLU A 13 -27.48 -1.09 20.40
CA GLU A 13 -26.96 -0.72 19.07
C GLU A 13 -26.11 0.54 19.26
N GLY A 14 -24.79 0.42 19.14
CA GLY A 14 -23.86 1.52 19.40
C GLY A 14 -22.42 1.12 19.79
N GLN A 15 -22.11 -0.17 19.89
CA GLN A 15 -20.76 -0.65 20.21
C GLN A 15 -19.99 -1.28 19.04
N SER A 16 -20.60 -1.43 17.85
CA SER A 16 -19.91 -1.97 16.67
C SER A 16 -19.11 -0.91 15.90
N ASP A 17 -19.65 0.30 15.72
CA ASP A 17 -19.01 1.35 14.91
C ASP A 17 -17.82 2.01 15.64
N ALA A 18 -17.89 2.18 16.95
CA ALA A 18 -16.77 2.72 17.73
C ALA A 18 -15.56 1.78 17.82
N ARG A 19 -15.72 0.49 17.46
CA ARG A 19 -14.63 -0.49 17.39
C ARG A 19 -13.99 -0.45 16.00
N ALA A 20 -14.80 -0.39 14.93
CA ALA A 20 -14.32 -0.23 13.56
C ALA A 20 -13.54 1.08 13.37
N ASP A 21 -14.06 2.21 13.89
CA ASP A 21 -13.39 3.51 13.82
C ASP A 21 -12.08 3.56 14.63
N ARG A 22 -11.98 2.80 15.74
CA ARG A 22 -10.73 2.65 16.50
C ARG A 22 -9.71 1.78 15.80
N HIS A 23 -10.14 0.76 15.06
CA HIS A 23 -9.25 -0.05 14.22
C HIS A 23 -8.73 0.74 13.02
N GLU A 24 -9.57 1.59 12.40
CA GLU A 24 -9.18 2.43 11.26
C GLU A 24 -8.31 3.64 11.68
N ALA A 25 -8.58 4.24 12.85
CA ALA A 25 -7.74 5.28 13.45
C ALA A 25 -6.41 4.73 14.00
N ALA A 26 -6.39 3.52 14.55
CA ALA A 26 -5.17 2.81 14.93
C ALA A 26 -4.34 2.45 13.68
N ALA A 27 -4.98 1.97 12.60
CA ALA A 27 -4.33 1.72 11.32
C ALA A 27 -3.73 2.99 10.70
N HIS A 28 -4.40 4.15 10.79
CA HIS A 28 -3.88 5.43 10.32
C HIS A 28 -2.75 6.02 11.20
N GLN A 29 -2.79 5.82 12.52
CA GLN A 29 -1.69 6.21 13.42
C GLN A 29 -0.49 5.27 13.31
N ILE A 30 -0.71 3.99 13.01
CA ILE A 30 0.33 2.99 12.69
C ILE A 30 0.95 3.31 11.32
N ALA A 31 0.15 3.69 10.31
CA ALA A 31 0.64 4.16 9.01
C ALA A 31 1.50 5.43 9.10
N HIS A 32 1.36 6.23 10.17
CA HIS A 32 2.25 7.37 10.45
C HIS A 32 3.50 6.96 11.26
N ALA A 33 3.42 5.93 12.09
CA ALA A 33 4.57 5.37 12.82
C ALA A 33 5.50 4.53 11.90
N ILE A 34 4.94 3.96 10.82
CA ILE A 34 5.63 3.05 9.88
C ILE A 34 6.22 3.77 8.64
N ARG A 35 6.07 5.09 8.50
CA ARG A 35 6.74 5.89 7.43
C ARG A 35 8.29 5.91 7.49
N GLN A 36 8.92 5.08 8.31
CA GLN A 36 10.37 5.07 8.55
C GLN A 36 10.88 3.64 8.85
N VAL A 37 10.76 2.73 7.89
CA VAL A 37 11.56 1.50 7.84
C VAL A 37 13.06 1.86 7.92
N PRO A 38 13.89 1.04 8.59
CA PRO A 38 15.31 1.35 8.78
C PRO A 38 16.04 1.64 7.48
N ARG A 39 16.83 2.72 7.50
CA ARG A 39 17.50 3.23 6.29
C ARG A 39 18.57 2.28 5.75
N TRP A 40 18.94 1.24 6.51
CA TRP A 40 19.89 0.20 6.10
C TRP A 40 19.22 -1.01 5.41
N LEU A 41 17.90 -1.16 5.47
CA LEU A 41 17.16 -2.12 4.61
C LEU A 41 17.23 -1.73 3.12
N VAL A 42 17.59 -0.47 2.82
CA VAL A 42 17.67 0.13 1.47
C VAL A 42 19.08 0.68 1.23
N HIS A 43 20.01 -0.16 0.79
CA HIS A 43 21.34 0.29 0.40
C HIS A 43 21.38 0.70 -1.08
N GLU A 44 20.98 1.94 -1.39
CA GLU A 44 21.49 2.67 -2.56
C GLU A 44 21.30 4.20 -2.40
N ARG A 45 22.37 4.94 -2.06
CA ARG A 45 22.50 6.37 -2.39
C ARG A 45 23.94 6.72 -2.76
N SER A 46 24.10 7.29 -3.95
CA SER A 46 25.35 7.82 -4.51
C SER A 46 25.72 9.18 -3.87
N PRO A 47 27.02 9.53 -3.72
CA PRO A 47 27.44 10.74 -3.01
C PRO A 47 27.24 12.02 -3.84
N ARG A 48 26.59 13.03 -3.25
CA ARG A 48 26.40 14.36 -3.85
C ARG A 48 27.67 15.22 -3.70
N LYS A 49 28.22 15.73 -4.82
CA LYS A 49 29.11 16.90 -4.82
C LYS A 49 28.31 18.12 -5.32
N GLY A 50 28.34 19.19 -4.54
CA GLY A 50 27.66 20.45 -4.87
C GLY A 50 28.26 21.12 -6.09
N LEU A 51 27.40 21.66 -6.94
CA LEU A 51 27.80 22.59 -8.00
C LEU A 51 26.81 23.76 -8.03
N ASP A 52 27.39 24.94 -7.88
CA ASP A 52 26.78 26.26 -7.93
C ASP A 52 26.35 26.58 -9.38
N ILE A 53 25.13 27.08 -9.59
CA ILE A 53 24.59 27.37 -10.94
C ILE A 53 24.11 28.82 -11.00
N ARG A 54 24.82 29.65 -11.78
CA ARG A 54 24.29 30.90 -12.36
C ARG A 54 23.81 30.61 -13.79
N PRO A 55 22.70 31.22 -14.26
CA PRO A 55 22.18 30.93 -15.60
C PRO A 55 22.77 31.86 -16.66
N GLN A 56 23.18 31.30 -17.80
CA GLN A 56 23.35 32.04 -19.05
C GLN A 56 22.58 31.37 -20.19
N VAL A 57 21.94 32.22 -20.99
CA VAL A 57 21.00 31.96 -22.07
C VAL A 57 21.74 31.51 -23.34
N ALA A 58 21.17 30.57 -24.10
CA ALA A 58 21.68 30.11 -25.40
C ALA A 58 20.89 30.69 -26.59
N PRO A 59 21.48 30.75 -27.79
CA PRO A 59 20.72 30.72 -29.04
C PRO A 59 21.16 29.64 -30.04
N THR A 60 20.16 28.88 -30.49
CA THR A 60 19.80 28.39 -31.85
C THR A 60 20.86 28.13 -32.96
N GLY A 61 20.76 26.97 -33.66
CA GLY A 61 21.12 26.89 -35.10
C GLY A 61 21.55 25.53 -35.74
N LYS A 62 20.60 24.85 -36.41
CA LYS A 62 20.60 23.94 -37.61
C LYS A 62 21.89 23.28 -38.22
N ARG A 63 21.79 21.93 -38.36
CA ARG A 63 22.01 21.00 -39.53
C ARG A 63 23.38 20.71 -40.22
N ARG A 64 23.63 19.37 -40.35
CA ARG A 64 24.37 18.56 -41.39
C ARG A 64 25.92 18.63 -41.35
N ARG A 65 26.76 17.60 -41.60
CA ARG A 65 26.68 16.27 -42.27
C ARG A 65 28.00 15.46 -42.00
N LYS A 66 27.94 14.11 -42.04
CA LYS A 66 28.95 13.14 -42.59
C LYS A 66 30.36 13.00 -41.94
N LEU A 67 30.69 11.81 -41.39
CA LEU A 67 31.73 10.85 -41.83
C LEU A 67 32.19 9.91 -40.68
N LEU A 68 32.17 8.60 -40.97
CA LEU A 68 32.76 7.51 -40.17
C LEU A 68 34.19 7.23 -40.65
N ARG A 69 35.16 7.13 -39.72
CA ARG A 69 36.23 6.11 -39.71
C ARG A 69 37.14 6.19 -38.48
N SER A 70 37.33 5.00 -37.88
CA SER A 70 38.49 4.50 -37.12
C SER A 70 38.66 4.82 -35.62
N ALA A 71 38.57 3.74 -34.84
CA ALA A 71 39.54 3.28 -33.83
C ALA A 71 39.43 3.73 -32.35
N LYS A 72 39.51 2.69 -31.50
CA LYS A 72 39.92 2.62 -30.09
C LYS A 72 38.88 2.99 -29.03
N GLY A 73 38.86 2.14 -28.00
CA GLY A 73 37.85 2.07 -26.96
C GLY A 73 37.64 3.37 -26.21
N HIS A 74 36.40 3.57 -25.78
CA HIS A 74 35.86 4.33 -24.66
C HIS A 74 34.34 4.10 -24.78
N TRP A 75 33.73 3.40 -23.81
CA TRP A 75 32.27 3.43 -23.71
C TRP A 75 31.86 4.88 -23.38
N PRO A 76 30.94 5.52 -24.12
CA PRO A 76 30.49 6.86 -23.79
C PRO A 76 29.78 6.84 -22.44
N PRO A 77 29.80 7.93 -21.65
CA PRO A 77 28.97 8.02 -20.46
C PRO A 77 27.51 7.88 -20.90
N ALA A 78 26.82 6.89 -20.31
CA ALA A 78 25.37 6.80 -20.40
C ALA A 78 24.83 8.12 -19.86
N VAL A 79 24.28 8.93 -20.77
CA VAL A 79 23.52 10.11 -20.44
C VAL A 79 22.24 9.60 -19.79
N HIS A 80 22.25 9.47 -18.47
CA HIS A 80 21.01 9.25 -17.73
C HIS A 80 20.15 10.50 -17.97
N PRO A 81 18.94 10.38 -18.52
CA PRO A 81 18.02 11.50 -18.53
C PRO A 81 17.80 11.90 -17.08
N VAL A 82 18.15 13.14 -16.75
CA VAL A 82 17.64 13.80 -15.55
C VAL A 82 16.13 13.85 -15.76
N VAL A 83 15.41 12.88 -15.19
CA VAL A 83 13.97 12.97 -15.02
C VAL A 83 13.74 14.04 -13.96
N THR A 84 13.73 15.29 -14.41
CA THR A 84 13.03 16.35 -13.72
C THR A 84 11.60 15.86 -13.63
N ILE A 85 11.15 15.46 -12.44
CA ILE A 85 9.72 15.35 -12.14
C ILE A 85 9.21 16.78 -12.16
N ALA A 86 8.98 17.30 -13.37
CA ALA A 86 7.97 18.30 -13.55
C ALA A 86 6.68 17.63 -13.07
N CYS A 87 6.05 18.18 -12.04
CA CYS A 87 4.62 18.01 -11.84
C CYS A 87 3.91 18.57 -13.07
N HIS A 88 3.99 17.85 -14.19
CA HIS A 88 2.90 17.82 -15.12
C HIS A 88 1.76 17.21 -14.31
N ARG A 89 0.89 18.10 -13.81
CA ARG A 89 -0.54 17.78 -13.83
C ARG A 89 -0.74 17.10 -15.17
N LEU A 90 -0.94 15.78 -15.14
CA LEU A 90 -1.50 15.07 -16.27
C LEU A 90 -2.84 15.74 -16.47
N SER A 91 -2.84 16.79 -17.30
CA SER A 91 -4.04 17.37 -17.84
C SER A 91 -4.69 16.22 -18.58
N SER A 92 -5.69 15.62 -17.93
CA SER A 92 -6.61 14.71 -18.57
C SER A 92 -6.96 15.30 -19.94
N PRO A 93 -6.95 14.51 -21.03
CA PRO A 93 -7.49 15.01 -22.29
C PRO A 93 -8.87 15.59 -21.96
N PRO A 94 -9.23 16.79 -22.46
CA PRO A 94 -10.54 17.35 -22.19
C PRO A 94 -11.55 16.31 -22.65
N VAL A 95 -12.35 15.79 -21.72
CA VAL A 95 -13.55 15.03 -22.06
C VAL A 95 -14.33 16.00 -22.94
N GLN A 96 -14.42 15.73 -24.24
CA GLN A 96 -15.31 16.48 -25.10
C GLN A 96 -16.69 16.36 -24.45
N GLU A 97 -17.22 17.48 -23.93
CA GLU A 97 -18.56 17.52 -23.35
C GLU A 97 -19.55 17.20 -24.46
N THR A 98 -19.79 15.91 -24.67
CA THR A 98 -20.88 15.45 -25.51
C THR A 98 -22.16 15.83 -24.79
N GLN A 99 -23.04 16.47 -25.54
CA GLN A 99 -24.33 16.91 -25.04
C GLN A 99 -25.10 15.69 -24.49
N PRO A 100 -25.52 15.68 -23.20
CA PRO A 100 -26.16 14.51 -22.61
C PRO A 100 -27.46 14.20 -23.34
N VAL A 101 -27.65 12.93 -23.71
CA VAL A 101 -28.81 12.49 -24.51
C VAL A 101 -29.91 11.98 -23.58
N VAL A 102 -31.10 12.55 -23.67
CA VAL A 102 -32.30 12.11 -22.95
C VAL A 102 -33.18 11.31 -23.91
N LEU A 103 -33.58 10.11 -23.51
CA LEU A 103 -34.56 9.31 -24.22
C LEU A 103 -35.97 9.69 -23.75
N VAL A 104 -36.79 10.20 -24.66
CA VAL A 104 -38.21 10.46 -24.40
C VAL A 104 -39.06 9.31 -24.96
N VAL A 105 -39.84 8.68 -24.10
CA VAL A 105 -40.73 7.56 -24.46
C VAL A 105 -42.17 7.96 -24.17
N ASP A 106 -42.99 8.04 -25.21
CA ASP A 106 -44.41 8.39 -25.11
C ASP A 106 -45.08 7.92 -26.41
N ASP A 107 -46.30 7.39 -26.38
CA ASP A 107 -46.97 6.88 -27.58
C ASP A 107 -47.55 8.01 -28.46
N GLU A 108 -47.82 9.18 -27.88
CA GLU A 108 -48.32 10.35 -28.58
C GLU A 108 -47.21 11.14 -29.30
N ALA A 109 -47.28 11.18 -30.63
CA ALA A 109 -46.30 11.91 -31.45
C ALA A 109 -46.25 13.43 -31.17
N MET A 110 -47.34 14.02 -30.67
CA MET A 110 -47.37 15.44 -30.28
C MET A 110 -46.60 15.69 -28.99
N VAL A 111 -46.77 14.82 -27.97
CA VAL A 111 -46.06 14.93 -26.70
C VAL A 111 -44.56 14.74 -26.90
N ARG A 112 -44.15 13.71 -27.67
CA ARG A 112 -42.73 13.52 -28.03
C ARG A 112 -42.14 14.76 -28.69
N ARG A 113 -42.82 15.35 -29.67
CA ARG A 113 -42.36 16.57 -30.37
C ARG A 113 -42.25 17.78 -29.43
N ALA A 114 -43.18 17.92 -28.49
CA ALA A 114 -43.15 18.99 -27.50
C ALA A 114 -41.94 18.82 -26.54
N PHE A 115 -41.76 17.63 -25.98
CA PHE A 115 -40.66 17.33 -25.06
C PHE A 115 -39.30 17.43 -25.75
N THR A 116 -39.16 16.95 -27.00
CA THR A 116 -37.95 17.14 -27.81
C THR A 116 -37.60 18.61 -27.99
N ARG A 117 -38.58 19.48 -28.25
CA ARG A 117 -38.32 20.92 -28.41
C ARG A 117 -37.89 21.58 -27.11
N VAL A 118 -38.58 21.28 -26.00
CA VAL A 118 -38.28 21.85 -24.68
C VAL A 118 -36.91 21.42 -24.18
N LEU A 119 -36.62 20.11 -24.20
CA LEU A 119 -35.34 19.56 -23.75
C LEU A 119 -34.19 19.93 -24.70
N GLY A 120 -34.42 19.85 -26.03
CA GLY A 120 -33.43 20.26 -27.03
C GLY A 120 -33.04 21.73 -26.92
N GLY A 121 -34.01 22.62 -26.69
CA GLY A 121 -33.77 24.04 -26.45
C GLY A 121 -33.03 24.35 -25.14
N SER A 122 -32.98 23.37 -24.22
CA SER A 122 -32.33 23.50 -22.92
C SER A 122 -30.94 22.83 -22.88
N GLY A 123 -30.42 22.40 -24.02
CA GLY A 123 -29.08 21.84 -24.10
C GLY A 123 -28.99 20.33 -23.94
N PHE A 124 -30.07 19.57 -24.09
CA PHE A 124 -30.02 18.10 -24.19
C PHE A 124 -30.00 17.61 -25.65
N GLY A 125 -29.25 16.54 -25.93
CA GLY A 125 -29.54 15.70 -27.08
C GLY A 125 -30.84 14.94 -26.79
N VAL A 126 -31.73 14.75 -27.77
CA VAL A 126 -32.99 14.02 -27.54
C VAL A 126 -33.16 12.94 -28.57
N VAL A 127 -33.32 11.71 -28.09
CA VAL A 127 -33.78 10.56 -28.89
C VAL A 127 -35.18 10.19 -28.42
N THR A 128 -36.00 9.65 -29.30
CA THR A 128 -37.40 9.38 -28.98
C THR A 128 -37.80 7.96 -29.33
N ALA A 129 -38.68 7.37 -28.52
CA ALA A 129 -39.31 6.10 -28.80
C ALA A 129 -40.83 6.21 -28.61
N ALA A 130 -41.60 5.51 -29.45
CA ALA A 130 -43.05 5.50 -29.44
C ALA A 130 -43.65 4.41 -28.53
N ASN A 131 -42.84 3.49 -28.03
CA ASN A 131 -43.23 2.41 -27.12
C ASN A 131 -42.01 1.83 -26.41
N GLY A 132 -42.24 0.99 -25.40
CA GLY A 132 -41.17 0.37 -24.62
C GLY A 132 -40.20 -0.50 -25.42
N LYS A 133 -40.67 -1.23 -26.45
CA LYS A 133 -39.79 -2.05 -27.30
C LYS A 133 -38.80 -1.18 -28.07
N GLN A 134 -39.28 -0.12 -28.71
CA GLN A 134 -38.42 0.84 -29.40
C GLN A 134 -37.47 1.54 -28.42
N ALA A 135 -37.91 1.83 -27.19
CA ALA A 135 -37.07 2.43 -26.16
C ALA A 135 -35.87 1.53 -25.81
N LEU A 136 -36.11 0.22 -25.62
CA LEU A 136 -35.04 -0.76 -25.38
C LEU A 136 -34.08 -0.88 -26.57
N ASP A 137 -34.59 -0.81 -27.82
CA ASP A 137 -33.74 -0.82 -29.01
C ASP A 137 -32.87 0.44 -29.09
N VAL A 138 -33.42 1.61 -28.73
CA VAL A 138 -32.65 2.86 -28.66
C VAL A 138 -31.55 2.78 -27.60
N LEU A 139 -31.85 2.26 -26.41
CA LEU A 139 -30.88 2.10 -25.31
C LEU A 139 -29.72 1.16 -25.67
N ARG A 140 -29.96 0.15 -26.52
CA ARG A 140 -28.90 -0.73 -27.03
C ARG A 140 -28.04 -0.07 -28.11
N ALA A 141 -28.62 0.85 -28.87
CA ALA A 141 -27.96 1.45 -30.04
C ALA A 141 -27.25 2.78 -29.74
N HIS A 142 -27.67 3.51 -28.69
CA HIS A 142 -27.17 4.86 -28.40
C HIS A 142 -26.86 5.02 -26.90
N PRO A 143 -25.80 5.76 -26.54
CA PRO A 143 -25.58 6.16 -25.15
C PRO A 143 -26.65 7.16 -24.71
N VAL A 144 -27.43 6.80 -23.69
CA VAL A 144 -28.49 7.62 -23.10
C VAL A 144 -28.10 7.96 -21.66
N ALA A 145 -28.24 9.22 -21.27
CA ALA A 145 -27.90 9.71 -19.94
C ALA A 145 -29.09 9.69 -18.95
N ALA A 146 -30.31 9.75 -19.47
CA ALA A 146 -31.54 9.63 -18.68
C ALA A 146 -32.72 9.23 -19.58
N VAL A 147 -33.74 8.62 -18.99
CA VAL A 147 -35.00 8.27 -19.66
C VAL A 147 -36.14 9.06 -19.04
N VAL A 148 -36.98 9.67 -19.87
CA VAL A 148 -38.26 10.24 -19.48
C VAL A 148 -39.34 9.43 -20.19
N SER A 149 -40.13 8.65 -19.45
CA SER A 149 -41.13 7.76 -20.02
C SER A 149 -42.52 8.10 -19.51
N ASP A 150 -43.52 8.08 -20.39
CA ASP A 150 -44.90 7.97 -19.95
C ASP A 150 -45.17 6.62 -19.31
N ILE A 151 -46.12 6.59 -18.37
CA ILE A 151 -46.56 5.34 -17.74
C ILE A 151 -47.59 4.64 -18.61
N SER A 152 -48.56 5.38 -19.15
CA SER A 152 -49.72 4.84 -19.85
C SER A 152 -49.42 4.63 -21.34
N MET A 153 -48.65 3.59 -21.66
CA MET A 153 -48.31 3.23 -23.04
C MET A 153 -48.88 1.86 -23.45
N PRO A 154 -49.24 1.65 -24.73
CA PRO A 154 -49.66 0.34 -25.24
C PRO A 154 -48.54 -0.70 -25.18
N ASP A 155 -48.92 -1.98 -25.06
CA ASP A 155 -48.08 -3.19 -25.05
C ASP A 155 -47.12 -3.33 -23.86
N MET A 156 -46.29 -2.30 -23.60
CA MET A 156 -45.34 -2.23 -22.50
C MET A 156 -45.48 -0.87 -21.83
N ASN A 157 -45.98 -0.87 -20.59
CA ASN A 157 -46.18 0.36 -19.83
C ASN A 157 -44.84 0.90 -19.26
N GLY A 158 -44.84 2.14 -18.76
CA GLY A 158 -43.61 2.78 -18.27
C GLY A 158 -42.94 2.08 -17.08
N ILE A 159 -43.70 1.35 -16.24
CA ILE A 159 -43.17 0.61 -15.09
C ILE A 159 -42.55 -0.72 -15.55
N GLU A 160 -43.15 -1.40 -16.51
CA GLU A 160 -42.57 -2.56 -17.19
C GLU A 160 -41.29 -2.19 -17.92
N LEU A 161 -41.28 -1.04 -18.61
CA LEU A 161 -40.09 -0.49 -19.24
C LEU A 161 -39.01 -0.18 -18.20
N LEU A 162 -39.34 0.48 -17.09
CA LEU A 162 -38.41 0.74 -15.99
C LEU A 162 -37.74 -0.55 -15.49
N ARG A 163 -38.54 -1.59 -15.22
CA ARG A 163 -38.01 -2.90 -14.82
C ARG A 163 -37.08 -3.50 -15.86
N ALA A 164 -37.45 -3.42 -17.14
CA ALA A 164 -36.63 -3.93 -18.23
C ALA A 164 -35.31 -3.14 -18.39
N ILE A 165 -35.34 -1.82 -18.21
CA ILE A 165 -34.15 -0.96 -18.22
C ILE A 165 -33.21 -1.33 -17.08
N HIS A 166 -33.73 -1.45 -15.85
CA HIS A 166 -32.90 -1.75 -14.67
C HIS A 166 -32.37 -3.18 -14.62
N ALA A 167 -32.96 -4.10 -15.39
CA ALA A 167 -32.36 -5.41 -15.62
C ALA A 167 -31.10 -5.35 -16.51
N ILE A 168 -30.97 -4.31 -17.34
CA ILE A 168 -29.81 -4.08 -18.21
C ILE A 168 -28.79 -3.16 -17.52
N ASP A 169 -29.27 -2.02 -17.02
CA ASP A 169 -28.48 -1.02 -16.30
C ASP A 169 -29.27 -0.51 -15.08
N ARG A 170 -28.91 -1.03 -13.90
CA ARG A 170 -29.54 -0.69 -12.62
C ARG A 170 -29.33 0.78 -12.21
N HIS A 171 -28.40 1.49 -12.82
CA HIS A 171 -28.08 2.87 -12.48
C HIS A 171 -28.72 3.89 -13.41
N MET A 172 -29.36 3.46 -14.50
CA MET A 172 -30.01 4.33 -15.48
C MET A 172 -31.10 5.19 -14.83
N PRO A 173 -30.97 6.52 -14.82
CA PRO A 173 -31.99 7.41 -14.24
C PRO A 173 -33.26 7.42 -15.11
N VAL A 174 -34.39 7.00 -14.52
CA VAL A 174 -35.69 7.00 -15.20
C VAL A 174 -36.68 7.93 -14.49
N VAL A 175 -37.22 8.89 -15.22
CA VAL A 175 -38.31 9.78 -14.80
C VAL A 175 -39.60 9.29 -15.44
N LEU A 176 -40.65 9.11 -14.63
CA LEU A 176 -41.95 8.65 -15.09
C LEU A 176 -42.96 9.80 -15.13
N ALA A 177 -43.73 9.88 -16.21
CA ALA A 177 -44.85 10.80 -16.38
C ALA A 177 -46.19 10.06 -16.25
N THR A 178 -47.18 10.64 -15.56
CA THR A 178 -48.52 10.05 -15.40
C THR A 178 -49.63 11.08 -15.28
N GLY A 179 -50.82 10.78 -15.80
CA GLY A 179 -52.02 11.61 -15.67
C GLY A 179 -52.76 11.44 -14.35
N GLU A 180 -52.87 10.20 -13.85
CA GLU A 180 -53.55 9.86 -12.60
C GLU A 180 -52.69 8.85 -11.81
N PRO A 181 -51.79 9.32 -10.92
CA PRO A 181 -51.03 8.42 -10.07
C PRO A 181 -51.95 7.75 -9.04
N THR A 182 -51.97 6.42 -9.00
CA THR A 182 -52.49 5.68 -7.84
C THR A 182 -51.39 5.50 -6.81
N ILE A 183 -51.75 5.30 -5.53
CA ILE A 183 -50.79 5.03 -4.47
C ILE A 183 -49.95 3.78 -4.82
N ASP A 184 -50.60 2.74 -5.34
CA ASP A 184 -49.96 1.47 -5.69
C ASP A 184 -48.96 1.61 -6.84
N SER A 185 -49.31 2.35 -7.90
CA SER A 185 -48.40 2.56 -9.05
C SER A 185 -47.20 3.45 -8.71
N ALA A 186 -47.39 4.45 -7.84
CA ALA A 186 -46.29 5.27 -7.35
C ALA A 186 -45.34 4.45 -6.46
N ALA A 187 -45.88 3.59 -5.58
CA ALA A 187 -45.10 2.71 -4.72
C ALA A 187 -44.29 1.69 -5.54
N GLU A 188 -44.94 0.99 -6.47
CA GLU A 188 -44.29 0.03 -7.39
C GLU A 188 -43.15 0.71 -8.18
N ALA A 189 -43.39 1.94 -8.59
CA ALA A 189 -42.43 2.87 -9.16
C ALA A 189 -41.11 3.02 -8.42
N ILE A 190 -41.26 3.39 -7.15
CA ILE A 190 -40.15 3.67 -6.24
C ILE A 190 -39.41 2.37 -5.93
N GLU A 191 -40.14 1.28 -5.69
CA GLU A 191 -39.55 -0.04 -5.46
C GLU A 191 -38.68 -0.51 -6.63
N HIS A 192 -39.10 -0.21 -7.85
CA HIS A 192 -38.33 -0.52 -9.06
C HIS A 192 -37.30 0.53 -9.43
N GLY A 193 -37.11 1.57 -8.61
CA GLY A 193 -35.98 2.51 -8.72
C GLY A 193 -36.23 3.73 -9.62
N ALA A 194 -37.49 4.08 -9.91
CA ALA A 194 -37.79 5.33 -10.60
C ALA A 194 -37.18 6.52 -9.84
N LEU A 195 -36.50 7.40 -10.56
CA LEU A 195 -35.85 8.54 -9.93
C LEU A 195 -36.87 9.59 -9.48
N LYS A 196 -37.82 9.90 -10.36
CA LYS A 196 -38.81 10.94 -10.12
C LYS A 196 -40.10 10.67 -10.88
N TYR A 197 -41.19 11.16 -10.30
CA TYR A 197 -42.52 11.15 -10.87
C TYR A 197 -42.96 12.56 -11.26
N LEU A 198 -43.51 12.71 -12.46
CA LEU A 198 -44.10 13.94 -12.99
C LEU A 198 -45.60 13.74 -13.23
N ARG A 199 -46.41 14.67 -12.72
CA ARG A 199 -47.87 14.65 -12.89
C ARG A 199 -48.24 15.47 -14.13
N LYS A 200 -49.04 14.91 -15.05
CA LYS A 200 -49.60 15.64 -16.19
C LYS A 200 -50.73 16.58 -15.71
N PRO A 201 -50.85 17.81 -16.26
CA PRO A 201 -50.02 18.39 -17.31
C PRO A 201 -48.63 18.82 -16.80
N ILE A 202 -47.58 18.43 -17.53
CA ILE A 202 -46.19 18.73 -17.17
C ILE A 202 -45.79 20.08 -17.76
N THR A 203 -45.32 20.99 -16.92
CA THR A 203 -44.81 22.29 -17.40
C THR A 203 -43.41 22.14 -18.00
N PRO A 204 -42.99 23.03 -18.91
CA PRO A 204 -41.63 23.01 -19.46
C PRO A 204 -40.55 23.06 -18.37
N ALA A 205 -40.76 23.86 -17.32
CA ALA A 205 -39.80 23.99 -16.22
C ALA A 205 -39.64 22.68 -15.42
N GLU A 206 -40.74 21.99 -15.12
CA GLU A 206 -40.71 20.71 -14.41
C GLU A 206 -39.99 19.63 -15.22
N LEU A 207 -40.25 19.57 -16.53
CA LEU A 207 -39.59 18.62 -17.43
C LEU A 207 -38.07 18.85 -17.49
N ILE A 208 -37.65 20.11 -17.65
CA ILE A 208 -36.23 20.48 -17.69
C ILE A 208 -35.54 20.13 -16.37
N GLN A 209 -36.14 20.51 -15.23
CA GLN A 209 -35.57 20.22 -13.92
C GLN A 209 -35.45 18.72 -13.65
N ALA A 210 -36.45 17.94 -14.04
CA ALA A 210 -36.42 16.49 -13.85
C ALA A 210 -35.38 15.82 -14.73
N ALA A 211 -35.27 16.22 -16.01
CA ALA A 211 -34.26 15.71 -16.92
C ALA A 211 -32.83 16.08 -16.47
N GLN A 212 -32.62 17.32 -16.02
CA GLN A 212 -31.32 17.76 -15.51
C GLN A 212 -30.92 16.96 -14.27
N ALA A 213 -31.80 16.86 -13.27
CA ALA A 213 -31.54 16.08 -12.07
C ALA A 213 -31.26 14.60 -12.39
N ALA A 214 -31.96 14.04 -13.37
CA ALA A 214 -31.74 12.68 -13.83
C ALA A 214 -30.35 12.51 -14.45
N VAL A 215 -29.95 13.39 -15.37
CA VAL A 215 -28.63 13.36 -16.00
C VAL A 215 -27.51 13.55 -14.97
N ASP A 216 -27.68 14.45 -14.01
CA ASP A 216 -26.68 14.72 -12.97
C ASP A 216 -26.45 13.49 -12.09
N ILE A 217 -27.53 12.84 -11.65
CA ILE A 217 -27.45 11.60 -10.86
C ILE A 217 -26.87 10.44 -11.68
N GLY A 218 -27.23 10.35 -12.96
CA GLY A 218 -26.67 9.35 -13.86
C GLY A 218 -25.16 9.51 -14.03
N ARG A 219 -24.71 10.76 -14.18
CA ARG A 219 -23.27 11.10 -14.26
C ARG A 219 -22.54 10.75 -12.97
N GLU A 220 -23.05 11.15 -11.81
CA GLU A 220 -22.43 10.86 -10.51
C GLU A 220 -22.29 9.36 -10.26
N LYS A 221 -23.35 8.59 -10.54
CA LYS A 221 -23.32 7.12 -10.41
C LYS A 221 -22.35 6.48 -11.39
N TYR A 222 -22.32 6.95 -12.63
CA TYR A 222 -21.38 6.48 -13.64
C TYR A 222 -19.93 6.75 -13.22
N ASP A 223 -19.61 7.99 -12.82
CA ASP A 223 -18.26 8.38 -12.40
C ASP A 223 -17.81 7.55 -11.19
N THR A 224 -18.68 7.38 -10.19
CA THR A 224 -18.42 6.55 -9.00
C THR A 224 -18.15 5.09 -9.38
N ALA A 225 -18.95 4.52 -10.29
CA ALA A 225 -18.79 3.14 -10.75
C ALA A 225 -17.46 2.96 -11.51
N VAL A 226 -17.11 3.90 -12.39
CA VAL A 226 -15.83 3.87 -13.13
C VAL A 226 -14.64 3.99 -12.18
N GLU A 227 -14.69 4.88 -11.19
CA GLU A 227 -13.63 5.02 -10.19
C GLU A 227 -13.48 3.77 -9.32
N THR A 228 -14.59 3.19 -8.89
CA THR A 228 -14.60 1.93 -8.11
C THR A 228 -13.96 0.80 -8.92
N GLN A 229 -14.40 0.61 -10.17
CA GLN A 229 -13.85 -0.42 -11.05
C GLN A 229 -12.35 -0.20 -11.32
N ARG A 230 -11.93 1.05 -11.51
CA ARG A 230 -10.50 1.39 -11.69
C ARG A 230 -9.68 1.07 -10.44
N ARG A 231 -10.21 1.36 -9.26
CA ARG A 231 -9.56 1.04 -7.97
C ARG A 231 -9.44 -0.48 -7.77
N GLU A 232 -10.49 -1.23 -8.05
CA GLU A 232 -10.48 -2.70 -8.00
C GLU A 232 -9.44 -3.30 -8.95
N GLN A 233 -9.39 -2.82 -10.20
CA GLN A 233 -8.38 -3.25 -11.17
C GLN A 233 -6.95 -2.95 -10.70
N LEU A 234 -6.73 -1.78 -10.10
CA LEU A 234 -5.42 -1.41 -9.55
C LEU A 234 -5.02 -2.33 -8.38
N LEU A 235 -5.95 -2.62 -7.46
CA LEU A 235 -5.70 -3.54 -6.35
C LEU A 235 -5.41 -4.97 -6.85
N ALA A 236 -6.19 -5.47 -7.80
CA ALA A 236 -5.97 -6.78 -8.41
C ALA A 236 -4.63 -6.86 -9.17
N HIS A 237 -4.18 -5.77 -9.76
CA HIS A 237 -2.84 -5.71 -10.36
C HIS A 237 -1.75 -5.74 -9.30
N LYS A 238 -1.86 -4.91 -8.25
CA LYS A 238 -0.92 -4.89 -7.12
C LYS A 238 -0.81 -6.26 -6.44
N GLN A 239 -1.93 -6.96 -6.25
CA GLN A 239 -1.93 -8.30 -5.68
C GLN A 239 -1.13 -9.28 -6.53
N ARG A 240 -1.36 -9.32 -7.84
CA ARG A 240 -0.59 -10.20 -8.74
C ARG A 240 0.90 -9.91 -8.73
N ASP A 241 1.27 -8.63 -8.68
CA ASP A 241 2.68 -8.23 -8.59
C ASP A 241 3.29 -8.64 -7.24
N PHE A 242 2.52 -8.57 -6.16
CA PHE A 242 2.93 -9.02 -4.83
C PHE A 242 3.13 -10.53 -4.78
N ASP A 243 2.19 -11.31 -5.29
CA ASP A 243 2.28 -12.77 -5.35
C ASP A 243 3.53 -13.20 -6.14
N SER A 244 3.76 -12.56 -7.29
CA SER A 244 4.94 -12.79 -8.13
C SER A 244 6.24 -12.40 -7.41
N ALA A 245 6.22 -11.35 -6.60
CA ALA A 245 7.37 -10.94 -5.80
C ALA A 245 7.68 -11.93 -4.66
N VAL A 246 6.66 -12.53 -4.05
CA VAL A 246 6.80 -13.59 -3.03
C VAL A 246 7.37 -14.87 -3.66
N GLU A 247 6.94 -15.26 -4.87
CA GLU A 247 7.49 -16.41 -5.58
C GLU A 247 8.99 -16.24 -5.92
N GLN A 248 9.40 -15.02 -6.23
CA GLN A 248 10.78 -14.66 -6.57
C GLN A 248 11.61 -14.21 -5.36
N LEU A 249 11.06 -14.36 -4.15
CA LEU A 249 11.72 -14.00 -2.91
C LEU A 249 12.99 -14.81 -2.70
N TRP A 250 14.04 -14.16 -2.22
CA TRP A 250 15.28 -14.79 -1.80
C TRP A 250 15.93 -14.03 -0.65
N MET A 251 16.81 -14.69 0.09
CA MET A 251 17.52 -14.07 1.22
C MET A 251 18.96 -13.76 0.84
N ALA A 252 19.36 -12.50 1.04
CA ALA A 252 20.77 -12.13 1.06
C ALA A 252 21.32 -12.31 2.47
N PHE A 253 22.53 -12.86 2.60
CA PHE A 253 23.16 -13.06 3.90
C PHE A 253 24.40 -12.17 4.01
N GLN A 254 24.48 -11.38 5.07
CA GLN A 254 25.64 -10.53 5.36
C GLN A 254 26.36 -11.02 6.63
N PRO A 255 27.67 -11.27 6.60
CA PRO A 255 28.39 -11.76 7.77
C PRO A 255 28.52 -10.68 8.86
N ILE A 256 28.32 -11.12 10.10
CA ILE A 256 28.62 -10.41 11.34
C ILE A 256 29.86 -11.05 11.93
N VAL A 257 30.92 -10.26 12.15
CA VAL A 257 32.25 -10.74 12.48
C VAL A 257 32.57 -10.49 13.95
N ARG A 258 33.10 -11.51 14.63
CA ARG A 258 33.72 -11.34 15.95
C ARG A 258 35.18 -10.96 15.79
N TRP A 259 35.51 -9.74 16.20
CA TRP A 259 36.84 -9.19 15.95
C TRP A 259 37.94 -9.82 16.80
N SER A 260 37.62 -10.25 18.03
CA SER A 260 38.60 -10.87 18.95
C SER A 260 39.15 -12.20 18.43
N THR A 261 38.30 -13.01 17.80
CA THR A 261 38.65 -14.33 17.26
C THR A 261 38.92 -14.34 15.76
N LYS A 262 38.64 -13.23 15.07
CA LYS A 262 38.71 -13.13 13.59
C LYS A 262 37.84 -14.18 12.88
N THR A 263 36.65 -14.44 13.41
CA THR A 263 35.72 -15.43 12.85
C THR A 263 34.37 -14.78 12.56
N VAL A 264 33.63 -15.36 11.61
CA VAL A 264 32.19 -15.06 11.46
C VAL A 264 31.46 -15.57 12.70
N PHE A 265 30.67 -14.70 13.32
CA PHE A 265 29.78 -15.04 14.43
C PHE A 265 28.41 -15.50 13.92
N GLY A 266 27.92 -14.85 12.87
CA GLY A 266 26.63 -15.14 12.26
C GLY A 266 26.41 -14.36 10.99
N TYR A 267 25.20 -14.45 10.47
CA TYR A 267 24.77 -13.80 9.26
C TYR A 267 23.42 -13.14 9.46
N GLU A 268 23.27 -11.91 9.00
CA GLU A 268 21.98 -11.26 8.90
C GLU A 268 21.28 -11.65 7.61
N ALA A 269 20.04 -12.12 7.74
CA ALA A 269 19.19 -12.51 6.63
C ALA A 269 18.34 -11.31 6.17
N LEU A 270 18.61 -10.83 4.96
CA LEU A 270 18.01 -9.64 4.39
C LEU A 270 17.09 -10.00 3.22
N LEU A 271 15.81 -9.61 3.34
CA LEU A 271 14.78 -9.84 2.33
C LEU A 271 15.17 -9.22 0.98
N ARG A 272 15.06 -10.00 -0.10
CA ARG A 272 15.19 -9.53 -1.48
C ARG A 272 14.14 -10.21 -2.36
N THR A 273 13.84 -9.59 -3.50
CA THR A 273 13.08 -10.19 -4.60
C THR A 273 13.65 -9.70 -5.93
N ASP A 274 13.57 -10.52 -6.97
CA ASP A 274 14.00 -10.12 -8.31
C ASP A 274 12.86 -9.46 -9.13
N HIS A 275 11.65 -9.41 -8.56
CA HIS A 275 10.45 -8.89 -9.20
C HIS A 275 10.41 -7.35 -9.19
N GLU A 276 10.16 -6.74 -10.36
CA GLU A 276 9.94 -5.30 -10.51
C GLU A 276 8.43 -5.01 -10.43
N PRO A 277 7.94 -4.00 -9.69
CA PRO A 277 8.67 -2.86 -9.11
C PRO A 277 9.19 -3.06 -7.67
N MET A 278 9.09 -4.28 -7.12
CA MET A 278 9.34 -4.56 -5.70
C MET A 278 10.78 -4.98 -5.35
N ARG A 279 11.75 -4.77 -6.26
CA ARG A 279 13.16 -5.09 -5.99
C ARG A 279 13.70 -4.41 -4.74
N SER A 280 13.17 -3.23 -4.42
CA SER A 280 13.43 -2.55 -3.17
C SER A 280 12.68 -3.24 -2.02
N PRO A 281 13.39 -3.72 -0.97
CA PRO A 281 12.74 -4.33 0.18
C PRO A 281 11.71 -3.42 0.85
N LEU A 282 11.96 -2.10 0.84
CA LEU A 282 11.01 -1.11 1.34
C LEU A 282 9.69 -1.13 0.55
N THR A 283 9.78 -1.05 -0.78
CA THR A 283 8.60 -1.08 -1.65
C THR A 283 7.82 -2.39 -1.48
N PHE A 284 8.53 -3.50 -1.26
CA PHE A 284 7.90 -4.80 -1.05
C PHE A 284 7.12 -4.84 0.28
N LEU A 285 7.73 -4.39 1.38
CA LEU A 285 7.07 -4.29 2.69
C LEU A 285 5.88 -3.31 2.67
N GLU A 286 6.05 -2.12 2.10
CA GLU A 286 4.98 -1.13 1.95
C GLU A 286 3.81 -1.68 1.13
N THR A 287 4.10 -2.50 0.10
CA THR A 287 3.04 -3.15 -0.68
C THR A 287 2.34 -4.23 0.12
N ALA A 288 3.07 -5.03 0.89
CA ALA A 288 2.51 -6.03 1.79
C ALA A 288 1.56 -5.39 2.82
N GLU A 289 1.94 -4.26 3.40
CA GLU A 289 1.10 -3.51 4.34
C GLU A 289 -0.16 -2.95 3.67
N GLN A 290 -0.02 -2.32 2.50
CA GLN A 290 -1.16 -1.78 1.74
C GLN A 290 -2.18 -2.85 1.36
N LEU A 291 -1.71 -4.08 1.12
CA LEU A 291 -2.55 -5.23 0.79
C LEU A 291 -2.91 -6.07 2.03
N THR A 292 -2.51 -5.68 3.24
CA THR A 292 -2.71 -6.43 4.50
C THR A 292 -2.11 -7.85 4.52
N HIS A 293 -1.05 -8.09 3.75
CA HIS A 293 -0.31 -9.37 3.64
C HIS A 293 1.01 -9.40 4.43
N ILE A 294 1.21 -8.50 5.42
CA ILE A 294 2.49 -8.42 6.15
C ILE A 294 2.83 -9.73 6.89
N GLU A 295 1.83 -10.39 7.48
CA GLU A 295 2.01 -11.67 8.18
C GLU A 295 2.38 -12.78 7.19
N GLU A 296 1.72 -12.86 6.03
CA GLU A 296 2.02 -13.85 5.01
C GLU A 296 3.46 -13.69 4.48
N LEU A 297 3.89 -12.45 4.24
CA LEU A 297 5.26 -12.15 3.85
C LEU A 297 6.25 -12.56 4.95
N GLY A 298 5.96 -12.22 6.21
CA GLY A 298 6.77 -12.65 7.36
C GLY A 298 6.94 -14.17 7.42
N ARG A 299 5.84 -14.92 7.29
CA ARG A 299 5.87 -16.39 7.22
C ARG A 299 6.67 -16.92 6.04
N ALA A 300 6.54 -16.31 4.86
CA ALA A 300 7.32 -16.70 3.68
C ALA A 300 8.83 -16.47 3.90
N VAL A 301 9.21 -15.33 4.46
CA VAL A 301 10.60 -15.00 4.82
C VAL A 301 11.16 -16.02 5.81
N ARG A 302 10.45 -16.28 6.92
CA ARG A 302 10.91 -17.23 7.96
C ARG A 302 11.06 -18.65 7.42
N ARG A 303 10.12 -19.12 6.59
CA ARG A 303 10.22 -20.42 5.91
C ARG A 303 11.43 -20.49 4.99
N ARG A 304 11.71 -19.42 4.25
CA ARG A 304 12.88 -19.37 3.36
C ARG A 304 14.19 -19.38 4.14
N ILE A 305 14.30 -18.60 5.21
CA ILE A 305 15.47 -18.58 6.08
C ILE A 305 15.72 -19.96 6.70
N ALA A 306 14.68 -20.62 7.20
CA ALA A 306 14.79 -21.97 7.75
C ALA A 306 15.21 -23.02 6.71
N THR A 307 14.88 -22.80 5.44
CA THR A 307 15.34 -23.66 4.33
C THR A 307 16.81 -23.39 4.02
N ASP A 308 17.17 -22.11 3.87
CA ASP A 308 18.52 -21.68 3.52
C ASP A 308 19.53 -21.97 4.66
N SER A 309 19.08 -22.05 5.92
CA SER A 309 19.94 -22.36 7.08
C SER A 309 20.64 -23.71 6.98
N LEU A 310 20.12 -24.65 6.18
CA LEU A 310 20.77 -25.95 5.96
C LEU A 310 22.15 -25.82 5.30
N ALA A 311 22.39 -24.71 4.58
CA ALA A 311 23.68 -24.39 3.98
C ALA A 311 24.55 -23.47 4.86
N ALA A 312 24.06 -23.05 6.04
CA ALA A 312 24.80 -22.18 6.94
C ALA A 312 26.00 -22.90 7.56
N PRO A 313 27.16 -22.24 7.72
CA PRO A 313 28.30 -22.85 8.40
C PRO A 313 27.96 -23.24 9.84
N HIS A 314 28.38 -24.43 10.27
CA HIS A 314 28.08 -24.96 11.60
C HIS A 314 28.45 -23.98 12.72
N GLY A 315 27.53 -23.77 13.66
CA GLY A 315 27.71 -22.88 14.81
C GLY A 315 27.43 -21.40 14.54
N SER A 316 27.20 -21.00 13.29
CA SER A 316 26.83 -19.63 12.93
C SER A 316 25.43 -19.29 13.43
N GLN A 317 25.24 -18.03 13.82
CA GLN A 317 23.94 -17.48 14.13
C GLN A 317 23.27 -16.89 12.89
N LEU A 318 21.95 -16.95 12.83
CA LEU A 318 21.13 -16.30 11.81
C LEU A 318 20.34 -15.19 12.48
N PHE A 319 20.61 -13.97 12.07
CA PHE A 319 19.91 -12.79 12.51
C PHE A 319 18.72 -12.55 11.57
N VAL A 320 17.52 -12.48 12.15
CA VAL A 320 16.25 -12.46 11.42
C VAL A 320 15.42 -11.27 11.87
N ASN A 321 15.24 -10.33 10.96
CA ASN A 321 14.38 -9.18 11.15
C ASN A 321 12.92 -9.62 11.35
N LEU A 322 12.29 -9.12 12.43
CA LEU A 322 10.86 -9.29 12.68
C LEU A 322 10.12 -7.97 12.49
N HIS A 323 9.00 -8.06 11.78
CA HIS A 323 8.00 -7.01 11.85
C HIS A 323 7.30 -7.06 13.23
N PRO A 324 6.87 -5.94 13.82
CA PRO A 324 6.24 -5.96 15.15
C PRO A 324 5.01 -6.87 15.26
N HIS A 325 4.27 -7.05 14.15
CA HIS A 325 3.12 -7.94 14.11
C HIS A 325 3.53 -9.43 14.10
N ASP A 326 4.75 -9.76 13.68
CA ASP A 326 5.25 -11.14 13.75
C ASP A 326 5.35 -11.64 15.19
N LEU A 327 5.60 -10.76 16.16
CA LEU A 327 5.62 -11.13 17.59
C LEU A 327 4.27 -11.65 18.08
N LEU A 328 3.18 -11.35 17.36
CA LEU A 328 1.84 -11.83 17.64
C LEU A 328 1.47 -13.09 16.82
N ASP A 329 2.34 -13.55 15.93
CA ASP A 329 2.10 -14.74 15.11
C ASP A 329 2.38 -16.01 15.91
N ASP A 330 1.34 -16.83 16.12
CA ASP A 330 1.43 -18.08 16.86
C ASP A 330 2.32 -19.13 16.15
N GLU A 331 2.56 -19.00 14.84
CA GLU A 331 3.51 -19.89 14.14
C GLU A 331 4.93 -19.77 14.72
N LEU A 332 5.34 -18.59 15.20
CA LEU A 332 6.66 -18.44 15.84
C LEU A 332 6.78 -19.20 17.18
N LEU A 333 5.66 -19.49 17.84
CA LEU A 333 5.64 -20.25 19.09
C LEU A 333 5.44 -21.75 18.86
N ASP A 334 5.00 -22.17 17.67
CA ASP A 334 4.82 -23.57 17.34
C ASP A 334 6.20 -24.27 17.23
N PRO A 335 6.50 -25.29 18.06
CA PRO A 335 7.75 -26.05 17.98
C PRO A 335 7.95 -26.77 16.64
N ALA A 336 6.85 -27.03 15.91
CA ALA A 336 6.89 -27.64 14.59
C ALA A 336 7.15 -26.64 13.47
N ALA A 337 7.09 -25.33 13.72
CA ALA A 337 7.32 -24.33 12.68
C ALA A 337 8.77 -24.34 12.18
N PRO A 338 9.00 -24.06 10.88
CA PRO A 338 10.34 -24.20 10.28
C PRO A 338 11.44 -23.40 10.97
N LEU A 339 11.17 -22.15 11.34
CA LEU A 339 12.16 -21.31 12.02
C LEU A 339 12.38 -21.75 13.48
N THR A 340 11.31 -22.14 14.17
CA THR A 340 11.36 -22.58 15.58
C THR A 340 12.19 -23.86 15.75
N ARG A 341 12.18 -24.77 14.78
CA ARG A 341 13.05 -25.96 14.77
C ARG A 341 14.54 -25.63 14.83
N ILE A 342 14.94 -24.45 14.37
CA ILE A 342 16.32 -23.96 14.38
C ILE A 342 16.55 -22.80 15.36
N ALA A 343 15.62 -22.58 16.31
CA ALA A 343 15.61 -21.41 17.19
C ALA A 343 16.95 -21.15 17.90
N LYS A 344 17.67 -22.20 18.32
CA LYS A 344 18.98 -22.11 18.99
C LYS A 344 20.09 -21.44 18.16
N SER A 345 19.93 -21.43 16.83
CA SER A 345 20.83 -20.75 15.90
C SER A 345 20.24 -19.45 15.36
N VAL A 346 19.12 -18.97 15.91
CA VAL A 346 18.41 -17.78 15.42
C VAL A 346 18.41 -16.69 16.49
N VAL A 347 18.72 -15.48 16.04
CA VAL A 347 18.56 -14.23 16.80
C VAL A 347 17.48 -13.42 16.10
N LEU A 348 16.38 -13.15 16.80
CA LEU A 348 15.26 -12.35 16.29
C LEU A 348 15.54 -10.87 16.54
N GLU A 349 15.55 -10.08 15.48
CA GLU A 349 15.82 -8.64 15.54
C GLU A 349 14.51 -7.87 15.59
N VAL A 350 14.37 -7.05 16.63
CA VAL A 350 13.22 -6.18 16.83
C VAL A 350 13.71 -4.74 16.81
N THR A 351 13.15 -3.92 15.92
CA THR A 351 13.59 -2.52 15.77
C THR A 351 13.22 -1.68 17.00
N GLU A 352 14.10 -0.76 17.43
CA GLU A 352 13.82 0.14 18.57
C GLU A 352 12.62 1.07 18.34
N ARG A 353 12.27 1.31 17.07
CA ARG A 353 11.19 2.22 16.66
C ARG A 353 9.82 1.58 16.68
N ALA A 354 9.77 0.25 16.72
CA ALA A 354 8.53 -0.46 16.97
C ALA A 354 7.99 -0.01 18.34
N SER A 355 6.76 0.48 18.38
CA SER A 355 6.08 0.80 19.64
C SER A 355 5.70 -0.49 20.37
N LEU A 356 6.70 -1.23 20.87
CA LEU A 356 6.54 -2.49 21.58
C LEU A 356 5.71 -2.31 22.85
N ASP A 357 5.73 -1.12 23.44
CA ASP A 357 4.91 -0.71 24.57
C ASP A 357 3.40 -0.75 24.28
N ARG A 358 3.01 -0.70 23.00
CA ARG A 358 1.60 -0.78 22.57
C ARG A 358 1.15 -2.20 22.25
N LEU A 359 2.07 -3.17 22.22
CA LEU A 359 1.74 -4.56 21.97
C LEU A 359 1.36 -5.24 23.28
N ASP A 360 0.12 -5.73 23.35
CA ASP A 360 -0.36 -6.49 24.48
C ASP A 360 0.51 -7.73 24.69
N HIS A 361 0.87 -8.01 25.95
CA HIS A 361 1.60 -9.21 26.35
C HIS A 361 2.98 -9.42 25.68
N VAL A 362 3.63 -8.37 25.17
CA VAL A 362 4.93 -8.49 24.48
C VAL A 362 6.02 -9.16 25.32
N ARG A 363 6.10 -8.86 26.63
CA ARG A 363 7.09 -9.48 27.53
C ARG A 363 6.88 -10.99 27.64
N GLU A 364 5.63 -11.43 27.69
CA GLU A 364 5.28 -12.84 27.77
C GLU A 364 5.60 -13.56 26.46
N ARG A 365 5.27 -12.95 25.31
CA ARG A 365 5.62 -13.46 23.98
C ARG A 365 7.14 -13.65 23.85
N ILE A 366 7.93 -12.65 24.23
CA ILE A 366 9.39 -12.71 24.20
C ILE A 366 9.92 -13.82 25.11
N ARG A 367 9.33 -14.00 26.30
CA ARG A 367 9.68 -15.11 27.21
C ARG A 367 9.44 -16.46 26.54
N CYS A 368 8.28 -16.67 25.93
CA CYS A 368 7.97 -17.92 25.21
C CYS A 368 8.92 -18.17 24.03
N LEU A 369 9.32 -17.13 23.29
CA LEU A 369 10.32 -17.25 22.22
C LEU A 369 11.69 -17.69 22.76
N ARG A 370 12.13 -17.15 23.91
CA ARG A 370 13.35 -17.60 24.58
C ARG A 370 13.26 -19.04 25.05
N GLU A 371 12.12 -19.44 25.61
CA GLU A 371 11.87 -20.83 26.03
C GLU A 371 11.90 -21.80 24.83
N ALA A 372 11.47 -21.36 23.65
CA ALA A 372 11.61 -22.11 22.41
C ALA A 372 13.08 -22.19 21.92
N GLY A 373 13.96 -21.32 22.41
CA GLY A 373 15.40 -21.33 22.17
C GLY A 373 15.91 -20.15 21.34
N PHE A 374 15.06 -19.20 20.97
CA PHE A 374 15.48 -17.99 20.27
C PHE A 374 16.29 -17.08 21.18
N ARG A 375 17.17 -16.28 20.58
CA ARG A 375 17.71 -15.07 21.20
C ARG A 375 17.07 -13.85 20.57
N ILE A 376 17.14 -12.72 21.28
CA ILE A 376 16.53 -11.47 20.88
C ILE A 376 17.62 -10.42 20.75
N ALA A 377 17.54 -9.67 19.66
CA ALA A 377 18.33 -8.48 19.41
C ALA A 377 17.42 -7.25 19.35
N ILE A 378 17.92 -6.13 19.85
CA ILE A 378 17.35 -4.82 19.52
C ILE A 378 18.16 -4.22 18.38
N ASP A 379 17.45 -3.79 17.34
CA ASP A 379 18.01 -3.17 16.15
C ASP A 379 17.89 -1.64 16.18
N ASP A 380 18.74 -0.96 15.41
CA ASP A 380 18.78 0.49 15.19
C ASP A 380 19.02 1.35 16.43
N LEU A 381 19.76 0.87 17.42
CA LEU A 381 19.92 1.63 18.66
C LEU A 381 20.59 2.99 18.40
N GLY A 382 19.87 4.06 18.76
CA GLY A 382 20.35 5.45 18.64
C GLY A 382 19.86 6.21 17.40
N ALA A 383 18.99 5.61 16.59
CA ALA A 383 18.32 6.28 15.49
C ALA A 383 17.03 7.02 15.91
N GLY A 384 16.62 6.93 17.18
CA GLY A 384 15.39 7.50 17.74
C GLY A 384 15.45 7.79 19.26
N TYR A 385 14.30 8.07 19.86
CA TYR A 385 14.17 8.59 21.24
C TYR A 385 13.84 7.52 22.33
N ALA A 386 13.48 6.28 21.96
CA ALA A 386 12.89 5.28 22.88
C ALA A 386 13.82 4.08 23.23
N SER A 387 15.11 4.20 22.95
CA SER A 387 16.08 3.10 22.92
C SER A 387 16.26 2.33 24.24
N LEU A 388 16.30 3.03 25.38
CA LEU A 388 16.53 2.42 26.69
C LEU A 388 15.29 1.71 27.27
N SER A 389 14.10 2.21 26.96
CA SER A 389 12.85 1.58 27.40
C SER A 389 12.64 0.24 26.69
N ALA A 390 12.99 0.15 25.40
CA ALA A 390 12.98 -1.10 24.67
C ALA A 390 13.97 -2.11 25.27
N ILE A 391 15.20 -1.69 25.59
CA ILE A 391 16.19 -2.53 26.26
C ILE A 391 15.65 -3.07 27.60
N ALA A 392 15.05 -2.21 28.43
CA ALA A 392 14.49 -2.62 29.72
C ALA A 392 13.25 -3.53 29.61
N LEU A 393 12.49 -3.41 28.52
CA LEU A 393 11.30 -4.24 28.28
C LEU A 393 11.68 -5.63 27.76
N VAL A 394 12.64 -5.68 26.83
CA VAL A 394 13.02 -6.86 26.07
C VAL A 394 14.15 -7.64 26.75
N GLU A 395 15.07 -6.96 27.42
CA GLU A 395 16.30 -7.53 28.02
C GLU A 395 17.11 -8.35 27.00
N PRO A 396 17.58 -7.75 25.89
CA PRO A 396 18.10 -8.50 24.73
C PRO A 396 19.48 -9.12 24.99
N GLU A 397 19.79 -10.21 24.29
CA GLU A 397 21.12 -10.81 24.28
C GLU A 397 22.08 -10.10 23.31
N VAL A 398 21.54 -9.33 22.36
CA VAL A 398 22.31 -8.55 21.38
C VAL A 398 21.72 -7.14 21.21
N VAL A 399 22.58 -6.16 21.07
CA VAL A 399 22.22 -4.77 20.74
C VAL A 399 22.98 -4.36 19.49
N LYS A 400 22.26 -3.91 18.47
CA LYS A 400 22.86 -3.41 17.23
C LYS A 400 22.83 -1.89 17.22
N LEU A 401 24.00 -1.28 16.96
CA LEU A 401 24.17 0.17 16.87
C LEU A 401 24.00 0.60 15.42
N ASP A 402 23.07 1.54 15.20
CA ASP A 402 22.76 2.05 13.86
C ASP A 402 23.99 2.69 13.20
N MET A 403 24.03 2.59 11.87
CA MET A 403 25.08 3.15 11.02
C MET A 403 25.30 4.66 11.25
N SER A 404 24.29 5.43 11.64
CA SER A 404 24.47 6.86 11.94
C SER A 404 25.41 7.12 13.11
N LEU A 405 25.52 6.19 14.07
CA LEU A 405 26.48 6.23 15.16
C LEU A 405 27.86 5.72 14.77
N VAL A 406 27.93 4.80 13.81
CA VAL A 406 29.17 4.15 13.35
C VAL A 406 29.92 4.96 12.30
N ARG A 407 29.21 5.51 11.31
CA ARG A 407 29.80 6.23 10.18
C ARG A 407 30.65 7.41 10.68
N ASP A 408 31.90 7.49 10.24
CA ASP A 408 32.87 8.53 10.62
C ASP A 408 33.10 8.67 12.14
N ILE A 409 32.86 7.61 12.93
CA ILE A 409 33.00 7.66 14.39
C ILE A 409 34.41 8.05 14.85
N HIS A 410 35.44 7.62 14.11
CA HIS A 410 36.84 7.95 14.39
C HIS A 410 37.13 9.46 14.33
N GLN A 411 36.30 10.24 13.64
CA GLN A 411 36.44 11.70 13.51
C GLN A 411 35.57 12.47 14.50
N THR A 412 34.64 11.80 15.19
CA THR A 412 33.59 12.49 15.96
C THR A 412 33.64 12.11 17.45
N PRO A 413 34.28 12.92 18.31
CA PRO A 413 34.41 12.63 19.74
C PRO A 413 33.07 12.42 20.46
N THR A 414 32.00 13.09 20.00
CA THR A 414 30.66 12.92 20.56
C THR A 414 30.09 11.53 20.29
N LYS A 415 30.23 11.00 19.06
CA LYS A 415 29.81 9.63 18.72
C LYS A 415 30.60 8.61 19.53
N GLN A 416 31.91 8.82 19.68
CA GLN A 416 32.76 7.95 20.51
C GLN A 416 32.29 7.88 21.96
N ARG A 417 31.96 9.03 22.58
CA ARG A 417 31.42 9.05 23.96
C ARG A 417 30.08 8.34 24.05
N LEU A 418 29.19 8.55 23.09
CA LEU A 418 27.86 7.92 23.08
C LEU A 418 27.97 6.40 22.93
N VAL A 419 28.74 5.93 21.94
CA VAL A 419 28.97 4.50 21.71
C VAL A 419 29.65 3.86 22.92
N ARG A 420 30.62 4.53 23.57
CA ARG A 420 31.23 4.03 24.81
C ARG A 420 30.21 3.85 25.93
N ALA A 421 29.30 4.80 26.11
CA ALA A 421 28.26 4.69 27.13
C ALA A 421 27.30 3.53 26.83
N MET A 422 26.91 3.38 25.56
CA MET A 422 26.04 2.28 25.11
C MET A 422 26.72 0.92 25.27
N THR A 423 27.99 0.78 24.88
CA THR A 423 28.74 -0.48 25.04
C THR A 423 28.94 -0.85 26.51
N SER A 424 29.22 0.13 27.38
CA SER A 424 29.28 -0.08 28.82
C SER A 424 27.95 -0.58 29.38
N LEU A 425 26.84 0.09 29.07
CA LEU A 425 25.52 -0.31 29.54
C LEU A 425 25.13 -1.71 29.05
N SER A 426 25.28 -1.98 27.75
CA SER A 426 24.96 -3.30 27.18
C SER A 426 25.78 -4.41 27.83
N ARG A 427 27.06 -4.16 28.13
CA ARG A 427 27.92 -5.12 28.83
C ARG A 427 27.45 -5.38 30.27
N GLU A 428 27.03 -4.36 31.00
CA GLU A 428 26.46 -4.50 32.35
C GLU A 428 25.17 -5.33 32.34
N LEU A 429 24.40 -5.24 31.25
CA LEU A 429 23.20 -6.05 31.02
C LEU A 429 23.49 -7.44 30.43
N GLY A 430 24.75 -7.77 30.14
CA GLY A 430 25.15 -9.05 29.54
C GLY A 430 24.86 -9.19 28.05
N ALA A 431 24.53 -8.10 27.36
CA ALA A 431 24.24 -8.08 25.92
C ALA A 431 25.51 -7.86 25.08
N LEU A 432 25.63 -8.58 23.96
CA LEU A 432 26.68 -8.33 22.97
C LEU A 432 26.34 -7.09 22.14
N VAL A 433 27.35 -6.30 21.77
CA VAL A 433 27.15 -5.13 20.91
C VAL A 433 27.65 -5.38 19.49
N VAL A 434 26.76 -5.21 18.52
CA VAL A 434 27.06 -5.21 17.08
C VAL A 434 27.13 -3.76 16.60
N ALA A 435 28.20 -3.38 15.91
CA ALA A 435 28.28 -2.10 15.22
C ALA A 435 28.06 -2.29 13.71
N GLU A 436 27.05 -1.61 13.16
CA GLU A 436 26.65 -1.76 11.77
C GLU A 436 27.22 -0.70 10.84
N GLY A 437 27.35 -1.06 9.56
CA GLY A 437 27.74 -0.13 8.51
C GLY A 437 29.22 0.24 8.52
N VAL A 438 30.09 -0.58 9.10
CA VAL A 438 31.56 -0.38 9.05
C VAL A 438 32.06 -0.42 7.60
N GLU A 439 32.69 0.65 7.12
CA GLU A 439 33.19 0.77 5.75
C GLU A 439 34.71 0.78 5.65
N ASN A 440 35.42 1.22 6.70
CA ASN A 440 36.88 1.36 6.69
C ASN A 440 37.54 0.87 7.98
N ASP A 441 38.86 0.77 7.92
CA ASP A 441 39.69 0.26 9.02
C ASP A 441 39.71 1.20 10.23
N GLU A 442 39.62 2.51 10.01
CA GLU A 442 39.63 3.53 11.06
C GLU A 442 38.35 3.47 11.92
N GLU A 443 37.18 3.33 11.27
CA GLU A 443 35.91 3.06 11.96
C GLU A 443 35.99 1.77 12.76
N ARG A 444 36.46 0.68 12.13
CA ARG A 444 36.64 -0.62 12.79
C ARG A 444 37.51 -0.50 14.04
N MET A 445 38.69 0.10 13.93
CA MET A 445 39.62 0.26 15.06
C MET A 445 38.97 1.01 16.21
N CYS A 446 38.34 2.14 15.89
CA CYS A 446 37.66 2.96 16.88
C CYS A 446 36.56 2.17 17.61
N LEU A 447 35.71 1.44 16.89
CA LEU A 447 34.62 0.65 17.48
C LEU A 447 35.12 -0.47 18.41
N VAL A 448 36.21 -1.13 18.04
CA VAL A 448 36.85 -2.16 18.87
C VAL A 448 37.40 -1.55 20.16
N ASP A 449 38.06 -0.39 20.09
CA ASP A 449 38.59 0.32 21.26
C ASP A 449 37.47 0.87 22.16
N LEU A 450 36.30 1.12 21.59
CA LEU A 450 35.08 1.50 22.32
C LEU A 450 34.35 0.29 22.92
N GLY A 451 34.80 -0.93 22.62
CA GLY A 451 34.34 -2.16 23.24
C GLY A 451 33.17 -2.85 22.53
N CYS A 452 32.96 -2.59 21.23
CA CYS A 452 32.01 -3.39 20.43
C CYS A 452 32.53 -4.82 20.23
N ASP A 453 31.67 -5.81 20.43
CA ASP A 453 32.04 -7.23 20.36
C ASP A 453 32.03 -7.77 18.93
N LEU A 454 31.05 -7.29 18.16
CA LEU A 454 30.69 -7.76 16.83
C LEU A 454 30.64 -6.59 15.86
N LEU A 455 31.03 -6.83 14.61
CA LEU A 455 31.10 -5.80 13.58
C LEU A 455 30.46 -6.31 12.28
N GLN A 456 29.73 -5.42 11.62
CA GLN A 456 29.08 -5.70 10.34
C GLN A 456 29.24 -4.51 9.40
N GLY A 457 29.47 -4.77 8.12
CA GLY A 457 29.57 -3.72 7.12
C GLY A 457 30.35 -4.14 5.89
N TYR A 458 30.38 -3.24 4.89
CA TYR A 458 30.99 -3.50 3.59
C TYR A 458 32.52 -3.64 3.66
N HIS A 459 33.13 -3.18 4.75
CA HIS A 459 34.52 -3.46 5.07
C HIS A 459 34.82 -4.97 5.13
N PHE A 460 33.85 -5.78 5.58
CA PHE A 460 34.02 -7.23 5.72
C PHE A 460 33.46 -7.97 4.50
N ALA A 461 32.17 -7.77 4.22
CA ALA A 461 31.51 -8.27 3.02
C ALA A 461 30.17 -7.56 2.80
N ARG A 462 29.74 -7.53 1.53
CA ARG A 462 28.39 -7.10 1.15
C ARG A 462 27.40 -8.26 1.33
N PRO A 463 26.10 -7.97 1.53
CA PRO A 463 25.06 -8.98 1.43
C PRO A 463 25.09 -9.69 0.08
N SER A 464 24.98 -11.01 0.08
CA SER A 464 25.01 -11.81 -1.16
C SER A 464 24.13 -13.06 -1.06
N ARG A 465 23.93 -13.73 -2.20
CA ARG A 465 23.33 -15.08 -2.20
C ARG A 465 24.30 -16.05 -1.54
N GLY A 466 23.86 -16.66 -0.44
CA GLY A 466 24.65 -17.63 0.34
C GLY A 466 25.57 -17.01 1.41
N PHE A 467 26.21 -17.89 2.18
CA PHE A 467 26.99 -17.55 3.37
C PHE A 467 28.46 -17.30 3.04
N VAL A 468 28.81 -16.06 2.70
CA VAL A 468 30.21 -15.69 2.39
C VAL A 468 31.08 -15.84 3.64
N PRO A 469 32.18 -16.60 3.60
CA PRO A 469 33.09 -16.72 4.73
C PRO A 469 33.93 -15.45 4.89
N TRP A 470 34.32 -15.15 6.13
CA TRP A 470 35.31 -14.12 6.43
C TRP A 470 36.34 -14.64 7.46
N PRO A 471 37.64 -14.36 7.27
CA PRO A 471 38.23 -13.65 6.13
C PRO A 471 38.12 -14.49 4.84
N THR A 472 37.86 -13.83 3.71
CA THR A 472 37.94 -14.47 2.40
C THR A 472 39.39 -14.92 2.20
N LYS A 473 39.62 -16.23 2.01
CA LYS A 473 40.95 -16.73 1.67
C LYS A 473 41.44 -15.97 0.43
N GLN A 474 42.59 -15.30 0.56
CA GLN A 474 43.27 -14.62 -0.55
C GLN A 474 43.67 -15.60 -1.65
#